data_AF-A0A7W7S2R5-F1
#
_entry.id   AF-A0A7W7S2R5-F1
#
_cell.length_a   1.000
_cell.length_b   1.000
_cell.length_c   1.000
_cell.angle_alpha   90.00
_cell.angle_beta   90.00
_cell.angle_gamma   90.00
#
_symmetry.space_group_name_H-M   'P 1'
#
loop_
_entity.id
_entity.type
_entity.pdbx_description
1 polymer ?
#
loop_
_entity_poly.entity_id
_entity_poly.type
_entity_poly.pdbx_seq_one_letter_code
_entity_poly.pdbx_strand_id
1 'polypeptide(L)'
;MRLTVASGLAVLLLAAGCGADPAPAAPRSAPSPAGAPTSIAATASEGVMHSANVTHVANVPPQAPLDGPQAWGTDLAFQGDHAFVGNYDGFSVFDVSDPTKPAVVSRVLCPGEQNDVSVSGNLLFLSIDSPRGGPACDSGKGQHGSATGWEGIRIFDITDKAHPTFVSAVRTECGSHTHTLVPGKDGEEVYLYISSPGPEPGSTTCPAPHNKLSVVKVPVKDPAAAKVVSMPEISGTEDRERPGGCHDITAYPEKDLAAAACFGDGLLLDISDRLNPRVLQRVRDEKNFSIWHSATFNNAATKVVFGDELGGGVSATCDGDTPENHGADAVYDLAKDRTLTLRGYFKIPREQQPDENCVAHNGSLLPVPGKDIMVQSWYQGGVSIWDFTDAAGPREIGFFERGPVDGIGGSWSAYYYNGYIYSSDITKGLDVLRIDDPLTDPAKQVTLKELNAQTQMSY
;
A
#
# COMPACT_ATOMS: atom_id res chain seq x y z
N MET A 1 18.41 18.30 -58.10
CA MET A 1 19.30 17.68 -59.09
C MET A 1 20.58 17.26 -58.39
N ARG A 2 20.76 15.92 -58.22
CA ARG A 2 22.04 15.19 -58.03
C ARG A 2 22.81 15.44 -56.71
N LEU A 3 23.43 14.46 -56.04
CA LEU A 3 23.62 13.03 -56.26
C LEU A 3 24.08 12.41 -54.91
N THR A 4 23.65 11.18 -54.66
CA THR A 4 24.27 10.19 -53.75
C THR A 4 25.72 9.88 -54.10
N VAL A 5 26.58 9.60 -53.10
CA VAL A 5 27.64 8.57 -53.19
C VAL A 5 27.85 7.92 -51.82
N ALA A 6 27.67 6.61 -51.78
CA ALA A 6 28.10 5.68 -50.73
C ALA A 6 29.49 5.11 -51.04
N SER A 7 30.18 4.59 -50.01
CA SER A 7 31.17 3.48 -49.97
C SER A 7 32.32 3.88 -49.02
N GLY A 8 32.73 3.05 -48.05
CA GLY A 8 33.40 1.78 -48.32
C GLY A 8 33.76 1.02 -47.04
N LEU A 9 33.45 -0.27 -47.04
CA LEU A 9 34.00 -1.31 -46.18
C LEU A 9 35.46 -1.59 -46.56
N ALA A 10 36.33 -1.80 -45.57
CA ALA A 10 37.60 -2.48 -45.75
C ALA A 10 37.73 -3.59 -44.71
N VAL A 11 37.65 -4.83 -45.21
CA VAL A 11 37.91 -6.08 -44.50
C VAL A 11 39.41 -6.39 -44.66
N LEU A 12 40.10 -6.72 -43.56
CA LEU A 12 41.39 -7.40 -43.61
C LEU A 12 41.28 -8.77 -42.93
N LEU A 13 41.39 -9.82 -43.74
CA LEU A 13 41.70 -11.18 -43.31
C LEU A 13 43.22 -11.32 -43.12
N LEU A 14 43.64 -11.94 -42.02
CA LEU A 14 44.96 -12.57 -41.88
C LEU A 14 44.76 -14.02 -41.47
N ALA A 15 45.39 -14.92 -42.22
CA ALA A 15 45.29 -16.37 -42.06
C ALA A 15 46.45 -16.95 -41.25
N ALA A 16 46.09 -17.88 -40.37
CA ALA A 16 46.74 -19.13 -39.95
C ALA A 16 48.25 -19.16 -39.58
N GLY A 17 48.50 -19.53 -38.31
CA GLY A 17 49.67 -20.29 -37.89
C GLY A 17 49.22 -21.38 -36.92
N CYS A 18 49.38 -22.65 -37.31
CA CYS A 18 49.10 -23.83 -36.48
C CYS A 18 50.25 -24.06 -35.48
N GLY A 19 49.91 -24.21 -34.20
CA GLY A 19 50.80 -24.74 -33.17
C GLY A 19 49.94 -25.48 -32.13
N ALA A 20 50.15 -26.79 -32.00
CA ALA A 20 49.50 -27.65 -31.03
C ALA A 20 50.32 -27.69 -29.73
N ASP A 21 49.65 -27.60 -28.58
CA ASP A 21 49.98 -28.21 -27.27
C ASP A 21 49.04 -27.65 -26.16
N PRO A 22 48.91 -28.27 -24.97
CA PRO A 22 47.90 -29.26 -24.60
C PRO A 22 46.81 -28.67 -23.68
N ALA A 23 45.69 -29.38 -23.53
CA ALA A 23 44.57 -28.96 -22.69
C ALA A 23 44.96 -28.79 -21.19
N PRO A 24 44.64 -27.65 -20.54
CA PRO A 24 44.77 -27.51 -19.10
C PRO A 24 43.59 -28.16 -18.37
N ALA A 25 43.91 -28.86 -17.28
CA ALA A 25 42.98 -29.59 -16.43
C ALA A 25 41.89 -28.69 -15.83
N ALA A 26 40.68 -29.25 -15.70
CA ALA A 26 39.53 -28.59 -15.09
C ALA A 26 39.82 -28.12 -13.64
N PRO A 27 39.44 -26.89 -13.25
CA PRO A 27 39.57 -26.43 -11.88
C PRO A 27 38.58 -27.19 -10.98
N ARG A 28 39.07 -27.61 -9.81
CA ARG A 28 38.26 -28.20 -8.73
C ARG A 28 37.21 -27.18 -8.27
N SER A 29 35.96 -27.61 -8.20
CA SER A 29 34.85 -26.85 -7.63
C SER A 29 35.14 -26.49 -6.17
N ALA A 30 35.04 -25.19 -5.86
CA ALA A 30 34.93 -24.71 -4.50
C ALA A 30 33.56 -25.12 -3.92
N PRO A 31 33.43 -25.37 -2.60
CA PRO A 31 32.15 -25.72 -2.00
C PRO A 31 31.20 -24.52 -2.07
N SER A 32 30.03 -24.72 -2.67
CA SER A 32 28.93 -23.74 -2.67
C SER A 32 28.48 -23.42 -1.23
N PRO A 33 28.17 -22.16 -0.91
CA PRO A 33 27.48 -21.83 0.33
C PRO A 33 26.09 -22.45 0.34
N ALA A 34 25.74 -23.03 1.49
CA ALA A 34 24.47 -23.68 1.74
C ALA A 34 23.32 -22.66 1.79
N GLY A 35 22.16 -23.05 1.25
CA GLY A 35 20.87 -22.39 1.49
C GLY A 35 20.20 -21.85 0.24
N ALA A 36 19.79 -22.71 -0.69
CA ALA A 36 18.69 -22.36 -1.59
C ALA A 36 17.42 -22.25 -0.73
N PRO A 37 16.55 -21.24 -0.93
CA PRO A 37 15.28 -21.17 -0.24
C PRO A 37 14.47 -22.42 -0.58
N THR A 38 13.97 -23.10 0.45
CA THR A 38 12.98 -24.16 0.31
C THR A 38 11.79 -23.63 -0.49
N SER A 39 11.60 -24.15 -1.70
CA SER A 39 10.47 -23.82 -2.55
C SER A 39 9.17 -24.12 -1.81
N ILE A 40 8.30 -23.12 -1.64
CA ILE A 40 6.95 -23.33 -1.11
C ILE A 40 6.16 -24.06 -2.20
N ALA A 41 5.57 -25.21 -1.85
CA ALA A 41 4.79 -25.99 -2.82
C ALA A 41 3.53 -25.21 -3.21
N ALA A 42 3.36 -24.94 -4.51
CA ALA A 42 2.20 -24.25 -5.05
C ALA A 42 1.12 -25.25 -5.50
N THR A 43 -0.14 -24.88 -5.30
CA THR A 43 -1.32 -25.56 -5.85
C THR A 43 -2.04 -24.61 -6.80
N ALA A 44 -2.53 -25.15 -7.93
CA ALA A 44 -3.25 -24.39 -8.94
C ALA A 44 -4.68 -24.94 -9.13
N SER A 45 -5.67 -24.06 -9.09
CA SER A 45 -7.07 -24.37 -9.45
C SER A 45 -7.72 -23.16 -10.11
N GLU A 46 -8.33 -23.35 -11.29
CA GLU A 46 -9.09 -22.30 -11.99
C GLU A 46 -8.33 -20.97 -12.20
N GLY A 47 -7.01 -21.05 -12.45
CA GLY A 47 -6.17 -19.87 -12.64
C GLY A 47 -5.75 -19.17 -11.34
N VAL A 48 -6.10 -19.71 -10.17
CA VAL A 48 -5.60 -19.26 -8.87
C VAL A 48 -4.39 -20.12 -8.49
N MET A 49 -3.30 -19.48 -8.06
CA MET A 49 -2.11 -20.12 -7.52
C MET A 49 -1.94 -19.73 -6.05
N HIS A 50 -1.64 -20.68 -5.19
CA HIS A 50 -1.36 -20.38 -3.79
C HIS A 50 -0.43 -21.42 -3.18
N SER A 51 0.17 -21.07 -2.06
CA SER A 51 0.97 -22.00 -1.25
C SER A 51 0.09 -23.08 -0.61
N ALA A 52 0.65 -24.26 -0.36
CA ALA A 52 -0.06 -25.38 0.26
C ALA A 52 -0.62 -25.09 1.67
N ASN A 53 -0.04 -24.13 2.39
CA ASN A 53 -0.49 -23.66 3.71
C ASN A 53 -1.49 -22.48 3.61
N VAL A 54 -1.85 -22.03 2.41
CA VAL A 54 -2.82 -20.95 2.18
C VAL A 54 -4.07 -21.55 1.51
N THR A 55 -5.25 -21.14 1.98
CA THR A 55 -6.54 -21.55 1.41
C THR A 55 -7.31 -20.32 0.97
N HIS A 56 -7.82 -20.31 -0.27
CA HIS A 56 -8.85 -19.37 -0.70
C HIS A 56 -10.21 -19.82 -0.17
N VAL A 57 -10.74 -19.08 0.81
CA VAL A 57 -11.92 -19.47 1.59
C VAL A 57 -13.21 -19.03 0.90
N ALA A 58 -13.26 -17.77 0.47
CA ALA A 58 -14.43 -17.19 -0.19
C ALA A 58 -14.00 -16.01 -1.07
N ASN A 59 -14.81 -15.71 -2.08
CA ASN A 59 -14.74 -14.47 -2.84
C ASN A 59 -16.14 -13.86 -2.93
N VAL A 60 -16.23 -12.55 -2.71
CA VAL A 60 -17.44 -11.77 -3.01
C VAL A 60 -17.12 -10.83 -4.17
N PRO A 61 -17.62 -11.11 -5.39
CA PRO A 61 -17.32 -10.27 -6.55
C PRO A 61 -17.96 -8.88 -6.40
N PRO A 62 -17.47 -7.87 -7.14
CA PRO A 62 -18.07 -6.55 -7.18
C PRO A 62 -19.54 -6.63 -7.59
N GLN A 63 -20.37 -5.72 -7.06
CA GLN A 63 -21.81 -5.70 -7.34
C GLN A 63 -22.33 -4.28 -7.52
N ALA A 64 -23.29 -4.10 -8.43
CA ALA A 64 -23.91 -2.80 -8.72
C ALA A 64 -24.39 -2.06 -7.47
N PRO A 65 -24.11 -0.74 -7.33
CA PRO A 65 -23.60 0.15 -8.36
C PRO A 65 -22.07 0.25 -8.42
N LEU A 66 -21.33 -0.60 -7.70
CA LEU A 66 -19.87 -0.57 -7.58
C LEU A 66 -19.19 -1.69 -8.39
N ASP A 67 -19.71 -1.97 -9.59
CA ASP A 67 -19.23 -3.00 -10.51
C ASP A 67 -18.95 -2.45 -11.92
N GLY A 68 -18.82 -1.12 -12.03
CA GLY A 68 -18.43 -0.45 -13.27
C GLY A 68 -17.00 -0.78 -13.69
N PRO A 69 -16.64 -0.52 -14.97
CA PRO A 69 -15.31 -0.85 -15.51
C PRO A 69 -14.14 -0.09 -14.86
N GLN A 70 -14.42 0.98 -14.11
CA GLN A 70 -13.45 1.77 -13.34
C GLN A 70 -13.84 1.87 -11.86
N ALA A 71 -14.78 1.03 -11.42
CA ALA A 71 -15.16 0.90 -10.01
C ALA A 71 -14.13 -0.02 -9.33
N TRP A 72 -12.88 0.44 -9.26
CA TRP A 72 -11.78 -0.36 -8.72
C TRP A 72 -11.88 -0.49 -7.22
N GLY A 73 -11.65 -1.70 -6.69
CA GLY A 73 -11.52 -1.93 -5.25
C GLY A 73 -10.24 -1.29 -4.71
N THR A 74 -10.34 -0.68 -3.52
CA THR A 74 -9.22 0.04 -2.88
C THR A 74 -9.02 -0.41 -1.44
N ASP A 75 -8.51 0.45 -0.55
CA ASP A 75 -8.16 0.04 0.81
C ASP A 75 -9.37 -0.39 1.65
N LEU A 76 -9.13 -1.07 2.78
CA LEU A 76 -10.16 -1.62 3.64
C LEU A 76 -9.89 -1.45 5.14
N ALA A 77 -10.95 -1.38 5.93
CA ALA A 77 -10.90 -1.30 7.39
C ALA A 77 -11.89 -2.27 8.02
N PHE A 78 -11.74 -2.54 9.33
CA PHE A 78 -12.60 -3.49 10.04
C PHE A 78 -13.15 -2.94 11.34
N GLN A 79 -14.36 -3.36 11.69
CA GLN A 79 -14.96 -3.12 13.00
C GLN A 79 -15.92 -4.24 13.39
N GLY A 80 -15.60 -4.94 14.49
CA GLY A 80 -16.34 -6.10 14.96
C GLY A 80 -16.42 -7.16 13.86
N ASP A 81 -17.63 -7.54 13.48
CA ASP A 81 -17.86 -8.53 12.43
C ASP A 81 -18.01 -7.91 11.03
N HIS A 82 -17.50 -6.71 10.80
CA HIS A 82 -17.66 -6.02 9.52
C HIS A 82 -16.34 -5.61 8.89
N ALA A 83 -16.27 -5.72 7.57
CA ALA A 83 -15.24 -5.13 6.73
C ALA A 83 -15.84 -3.97 5.91
N PHE A 84 -15.13 -2.86 5.84
CA PHE A 84 -15.44 -1.70 5.03
C PHE A 84 -14.41 -1.66 3.92
N VAL A 85 -14.84 -1.70 2.67
CA VAL A 85 -13.93 -1.80 1.52
C VAL A 85 -14.20 -0.63 0.59
N GLY A 86 -13.17 0.16 0.36
CA GLY A 86 -13.16 1.28 -0.57
C GLY A 86 -13.33 0.83 -2.01
N ASN A 87 -13.84 1.74 -2.82
CA ASN A 87 -13.98 1.56 -4.26
C ASN A 87 -13.92 2.92 -4.94
N TYR A 88 -13.31 3.09 -6.11
CA TYR A 88 -13.26 4.40 -6.80
C TYR A 88 -14.62 5.09 -6.98
N ASP A 89 -15.71 4.33 -7.04
CA ASP A 89 -17.08 4.84 -7.11
C ASP A 89 -17.78 4.98 -5.74
N GLY A 90 -17.19 4.57 -4.62
CA GLY A 90 -17.85 4.57 -3.31
C GLY A 90 -17.19 3.69 -2.24
N PHE A 91 -17.99 2.94 -1.49
CA PHE A 91 -17.51 1.88 -0.60
C PHE A 91 -18.62 0.84 -0.35
N SER A 92 -18.20 -0.35 0.09
CA SER A 92 -19.10 -1.42 0.50
C SER A 92 -18.88 -1.79 1.97
N VAL A 93 -19.94 -2.20 2.65
CA VAL A 93 -19.87 -2.80 3.99
C VAL A 93 -20.23 -4.27 3.86
N PHE A 94 -19.36 -5.14 4.38
CA PHE A 94 -19.54 -6.58 4.41
C PHE A 94 -19.72 -7.06 5.85
N ASP A 95 -20.62 -8.01 6.06
CA ASP A 95 -20.65 -8.87 7.23
C ASP A 95 -19.66 -10.01 7.00
N VAL A 96 -18.69 -10.13 7.90
CA VAL A 96 -17.63 -11.13 7.91
C VAL A 96 -17.66 -12.00 9.18
N SER A 97 -18.79 -12.02 9.91
CA SER A 97 -19.01 -12.88 11.09
C SER A 97 -18.83 -14.37 10.76
N ASP A 98 -19.26 -14.80 9.56
CA ASP A 98 -18.90 -16.07 8.95
C ASP A 98 -17.95 -15.80 7.76
N PRO A 99 -16.62 -15.88 7.95
CA PRO A 99 -15.65 -15.65 6.89
C PRO A 99 -15.73 -16.66 5.74
N THR A 100 -16.45 -17.77 5.91
CA THR A 100 -16.72 -18.73 4.80
C THR A 100 -17.88 -18.29 3.91
N LYS A 101 -18.68 -17.33 4.37
CA LYS A 101 -19.84 -16.77 3.65
C LYS A 101 -19.98 -15.26 3.90
N PRO A 102 -19.00 -14.43 3.53
CA PRO A 102 -19.14 -12.99 3.68
C PRO A 102 -20.33 -12.48 2.87
N ALA A 103 -21.07 -11.52 3.42
CA ALA A 103 -22.27 -10.98 2.79
C ALA A 103 -22.21 -9.45 2.70
N VAL A 104 -22.66 -8.90 1.57
CA VAL A 104 -22.78 -7.44 1.41
C VAL A 104 -23.95 -6.95 2.28
N VAL A 105 -23.65 -6.03 3.20
CA VAL A 105 -24.63 -5.35 4.06
C VAL A 105 -25.17 -4.10 3.36
N SER A 106 -24.27 -3.28 2.81
CA SER A 106 -24.63 -2.08 2.05
C SER A 106 -23.56 -1.73 1.02
N ARG A 107 -23.96 -0.92 0.03
CA ARG A 107 -23.10 -0.34 -0.99
C ARG A 107 -23.48 1.13 -1.13
N VAL A 108 -22.50 2.02 -0.97
CA VAL A 108 -22.71 3.46 -1.01
C VAL A 108 -22.03 3.99 -2.27
N LEU A 109 -22.82 4.45 -3.24
CA LEU A 109 -22.30 5.14 -4.42
C LEU A 109 -21.88 6.55 -4.02
N CYS A 110 -20.59 6.82 -4.02
CA CYS A 110 -20.01 8.11 -3.70
C CYS A 110 -18.72 8.35 -4.49
N PRO A 111 -18.83 8.67 -5.80
CA PRO A 111 -17.68 8.73 -6.68
C PRO A 111 -16.69 9.82 -6.27
N GLY A 112 -15.41 9.49 -6.40
CA GLY A 112 -14.34 10.30 -5.83
C GLY A 112 -12.92 9.86 -6.14
N GLU A 113 -12.73 8.66 -6.68
CA GLU A 113 -11.45 7.96 -6.91
C GLU A 113 -10.52 7.95 -5.67
N GLN A 114 -9.65 6.94 -5.59
CA GLN A 114 -9.01 6.46 -4.36
C GLN A 114 -10.01 5.88 -3.34
N ASN A 115 -10.86 6.70 -2.72
CA ASN A 115 -11.92 6.19 -1.85
C ASN A 115 -11.42 5.24 -0.74
N ASP A 116 -10.17 5.39 -0.31
CA ASP A 116 -9.61 4.67 0.83
C ASP A 116 -10.40 5.00 2.09
N VAL A 117 -10.58 3.99 2.94
CA VAL A 117 -11.46 4.04 4.09
C VAL A 117 -10.72 3.85 5.41
N SER A 118 -11.16 4.61 6.42
CA SER A 118 -10.91 4.25 7.83
C SER A 118 -12.18 4.41 8.64
N VAL A 119 -12.26 3.72 9.77
CA VAL A 119 -13.41 3.73 10.68
C VAL A 119 -12.98 4.03 12.12
N SER A 120 -13.82 4.74 12.85
CA SER A 120 -13.68 4.88 14.30
C SER A 120 -15.02 5.12 14.95
N GLY A 121 -15.41 4.20 15.85
CA GLY A 121 -16.73 4.25 16.49
C GLY A 121 -17.85 4.21 15.43
N ASN A 122 -18.71 5.23 15.41
CA ASN A 122 -19.81 5.30 14.43
C ASN A 122 -19.45 6.09 13.18
N LEU A 123 -18.17 6.39 12.94
CA LEU A 123 -17.75 7.21 11.80
C LEU A 123 -16.93 6.39 10.80
N LEU A 124 -17.16 6.68 9.52
CA LEU A 124 -16.31 6.26 8.41
C LEU A 124 -15.78 7.51 7.70
N PHE A 125 -14.50 7.47 7.34
CA PHE A 125 -13.79 8.51 6.61
C PHE A 125 -13.41 7.98 5.23
N LEU A 126 -13.63 8.79 4.20
CA LEU A 126 -13.46 8.38 2.81
C LEU A 126 -12.62 9.42 2.06
N SER A 127 -11.48 8.98 1.53
CA SER A 127 -10.57 9.80 0.71
C SER A 127 -11.15 10.11 -0.67
N ILE A 128 -10.92 11.32 -1.17
CA ILE A 128 -11.39 11.81 -2.47
C ILE A 128 -10.25 12.54 -3.15
N ASP A 129 -9.74 11.95 -4.22
CA ASP A 129 -8.57 12.43 -4.97
C ASP A 129 -8.86 12.67 -6.45
N SER A 130 -10.15 12.76 -6.80
CA SER A 130 -10.60 13.19 -8.12
C SER A 130 -11.59 14.34 -7.98
N PRO A 131 -11.36 15.47 -8.66
CA PRO A 131 -12.17 16.67 -8.56
C PRO A 131 -13.65 16.41 -8.80
N ARG A 132 -14.46 16.88 -7.85
CA ARG A 132 -15.92 16.80 -7.89
C ARG A 132 -16.54 18.18 -8.03
N GLY A 133 -17.77 18.24 -8.53
CA GLY A 133 -18.54 19.48 -8.60
C GLY A 133 -18.99 20.00 -7.23
N GLY A 134 -18.84 19.20 -6.17
CA GLY A 134 -19.19 19.57 -4.80
C GLY A 134 -18.84 18.46 -3.79
N PRO A 135 -19.07 18.72 -2.49
CA PRO A 135 -18.66 17.83 -1.41
C PRO A 135 -19.48 16.53 -1.31
N ALA A 136 -20.74 16.56 -1.73
CA ALA A 136 -21.66 15.43 -1.58
C ALA A 136 -21.47 14.35 -2.66
N CYS A 137 -21.96 13.14 -2.38
CA CYS A 137 -21.85 11.97 -3.25
C CYS A 137 -22.62 12.10 -4.58
N ASP A 138 -23.68 12.90 -4.60
CA ASP A 138 -24.50 13.18 -5.79
C ASP A 138 -23.89 14.24 -6.72
N SER A 139 -22.72 14.77 -6.37
CA SER A 139 -22.00 15.71 -7.20
C SER A 139 -21.45 15.05 -8.48
N GLY A 140 -21.61 15.75 -9.60
CA GLY A 140 -20.98 15.38 -10.86
C GLY A 140 -19.45 15.50 -10.83
N LYS A 141 -18.80 15.11 -11.93
CA LYS A 141 -17.35 15.33 -12.10
C LYS A 141 -17.03 16.83 -12.02
N GLY A 142 -15.99 17.16 -11.28
CA GLY A 142 -15.39 18.48 -11.24
C GLY A 142 -14.35 18.67 -12.35
N GLN A 143 -13.75 19.85 -12.39
CA GLN A 143 -12.69 20.17 -13.34
C GLN A 143 -11.33 20.04 -12.65
N HIS A 144 -10.43 19.21 -13.21
CA HIS A 144 -9.04 19.11 -12.78
C HIS A 144 -8.29 20.44 -12.83
N GLY A 145 -7.44 20.64 -11.83
CA GLY A 145 -6.68 21.87 -11.63
C GLY A 145 -7.49 23.14 -11.36
N SER A 146 -8.82 23.07 -11.27
CA SER A 146 -9.69 24.24 -11.13
C SER A 146 -10.05 24.53 -9.67
N ALA A 147 -10.08 25.82 -9.32
CA ALA A 147 -10.53 26.30 -8.02
C ALA A 147 -11.98 25.89 -7.69
N THR A 148 -12.79 25.58 -8.71
CA THR A 148 -14.18 25.10 -8.58
C THR A 148 -14.29 23.59 -8.34
N GLY A 149 -13.20 22.84 -8.52
CA GLY A 149 -13.11 21.43 -8.14
C GLY A 149 -13.06 21.27 -6.62
N TRP A 150 -13.79 20.27 -6.13
CA TRP A 150 -13.80 19.87 -4.73
C TRP A 150 -13.18 18.48 -4.56
N GLU A 151 -12.26 18.37 -3.61
CA GLU A 151 -11.55 17.14 -3.23
C GLU A 151 -11.26 17.22 -1.71
N GLY A 152 -10.98 16.07 -1.08
CA GLY A 152 -10.64 15.98 0.33
C GLY A 152 -11.25 14.77 1.03
N ILE A 153 -11.79 14.94 2.23
CA ILE A 153 -12.38 13.83 3.01
C ILE A 153 -13.88 13.97 3.09
N ARG A 154 -14.61 12.87 2.87
CA ARG A 154 -16.02 12.73 3.23
C ARG A 154 -16.17 11.94 4.53
N ILE A 155 -17.16 12.31 5.34
CA ILE A 155 -17.44 11.71 6.64
C ILE A 155 -18.85 11.13 6.62
N PHE A 156 -18.98 9.89 7.05
CA PHE A 156 -20.24 9.16 7.15
C PHE A 156 -20.51 8.71 8.58
N ASP A 157 -21.77 8.71 8.97
CA ASP A 157 -22.27 7.98 10.13
C ASP A 157 -22.61 6.55 9.69
N ILE A 158 -22.01 5.58 10.37
CA ILE A 158 -22.15 4.13 10.17
C ILE A 158 -22.76 3.43 11.39
N THR A 159 -23.52 4.16 12.21
CA THR A 159 -24.32 3.59 13.32
C THR A 159 -25.25 2.49 12.79
N ASP A 160 -25.93 2.77 11.68
CA ASP A 160 -26.62 1.76 10.87
C ASP A 160 -25.76 1.39 9.66
N LYS A 161 -25.05 0.27 9.76
CA LYS A 161 -24.17 -0.25 8.69
C LYS A 161 -24.93 -0.63 7.42
N ALA A 162 -26.24 -0.87 7.49
CA ALA A 162 -27.09 -1.11 6.32
C ALA A 162 -27.47 0.19 5.60
N HIS A 163 -27.42 1.34 6.28
CA HIS A 163 -27.75 2.64 5.72
C HIS A 163 -26.76 3.73 6.16
N PRO A 164 -25.47 3.66 5.75
CA PRO A 164 -24.52 4.72 6.05
C PRO A 164 -25.03 6.08 5.55
N THR A 165 -24.93 7.12 6.38
CA THR A 165 -25.42 8.46 6.03
C THR A 165 -24.28 9.45 5.93
N PHE A 166 -24.24 10.21 4.83
CA PHE A 166 -23.29 11.32 4.68
C PHE A 166 -23.55 12.40 5.74
N VAL A 167 -22.49 12.79 6.45
CA VAL A 167 -22.55 13.79 7.53
C VAL A 167 -22.00 15.13 7.05
N SER A 168 -20.76 15.11 6.58
CA SER A 168 -20.01 16.32 6.20
C SER A 168 -18.86 15.94 5.28
N ALA A 169 -18.20 16.97 4.74
CA ALA A 169 -16.96 16.79 4.03
C ALA A 169 -16.03 17.97 4.28
N VAL A 170 -14.72 17.69 4.27
CA VAL A 170 -13.66 18.65 4.53
C VAL A 170 -12.82 18.78 3.27
N ARG A 171 -12.77 19.98 2.71
CA ARG A 171 -11.86 20.28 1.60
C ARG A 171 -10.42 20.34 2.12
N THR A 172 -9.49 19.76 1.38
CA THR A 172 -8.06 19.79 1.64
C THR A 172 -7.32 20.39 0.44
N GLU A 173 -6.07 20.85 0.65
CA GLU A 173 -5.18 21.18 -0.46
C GLU A 173 -4.73 19.88 -1.14
N CYS A 174 -4.68 19.84 -2.47
CA CYS A 174 -4.30 18.63 -3.23
C CYS A 174 -5.14 17.37 -2.93
N GLY A 175 -6.43 17.54 -2.64
CA GLY A 175 -7.33 16.40 -2.39
C GLY A 175 -6.91 15.53 -1.21
N SER A 176 -7.36 14.28 -1.21
CA SER A 176 -6.90 13.27 -0.27
C SER A 176 -6.73 11.99 -1.06
N HIS A 177 -5.47 11.66 -1.35
CA HIS A 177 -5.09 10.43 -2.02
C HIS A 177 -5.36 9.25 -1.09
N THR A 178 -4.72 9.29 0.08
CA THR A 178 -5.03 8.42 1.22
C THR A 178 -5.18 9.25 2.48
N HIS A 179 -5.53 8.61 3.59
CA HIS A 179 -5.50 9.25 4.89
C HIS A 179 -5.18 8.25 6.00
N THR A 180 -4.59 8.75 7.08
CA THR A 180 -4.32 7.98 8.29
C THR A 180 -5.15 8.51 9.42
N LEU A 181 -5.93 7.62 10.05
CA LEU A 181 -6.63 7.94 11.28
C LEU A 181 -5.65 7.98 12.46
N VAL A 182 -5.76 8.98 13.32
CA VAL A 182 -4.95 9.11 14.53
C VAL A 182 -5.85 9.49 15.69
N PRO A 183 -6.11 8.58 16.64
CA PRO A 183 -6.96 8.86 17.78
C PRO A 183 -6.39 10.00 18.64
N GLY A 184 -7.28 10.88 19.11
CA GLY A 184 -6.96 11.85 20.15
C GLY A 184 -6.67 11.16 21.48
N LYS A 185 -5.87 11.82 22.33
CA LYS A 185 -5.41 11.23 23.60
C LYS A 185 -6.53 11.07 24.64
N ASP A 186 -7.62 11.82 24.49
CA ASP A 186 -8.81 11.78 25.37
C ASP A 186 -10.02 11.06 24.75
N GLY A 187 -9.91 10.65 23.47
CA GLY A 187 -11.00 10.01 22.73
C GLY A 187 -12.19 10.92 22.38
N GLU A 188 -12.09 12.24 22.63
CA GLU A 188 -13.15 13.18 22.23
C GLU A 188 -13.07 13.56 20.75
N GLU A 189 -11.90 13.32 20.16
CA GLU A 189 -11.52 13.73 18.82
C GLU A 189 -10.76 12.62 18.12
N VAL A 190 -10.90 12.57 16.80
CA VAL A 190 -9.98 11.86 15.92
C VAL A 190 -9.34 12.86 14.95
N TYR A 191 -8.10 12.60 14.61
CA TYR A 191 -7.36 13.38 13.62
C TYR A 191 -7.17 12.52 12.37
N LEU A 192 -7.23 13.15 11.20
CA LEU A 192 -6.89 12.51 9.94
C LEU A 192 -5.68 13.22 9.36
N TYR A 193 -4.61 12.46 9.14
CA TYR A 193 -3.43 12.90 8.43
C TYR A 193 -3.64 12.62 6.96
N ILE A 194 -3.77 13.70 6.18
CA ILE A 194 -4.14 13.61 4.77
C ILE A 194 -2.88 13.47 3.94
N SER A 195 -2.78 12.35 3.22
CA SER A 195 -1.71 12.13 2.27
C SER A 195 -2.16 12.60 0.89
N SER A 196 -1.33 13.43 0.28
CA SER A 196 -1.58 14.04 -1.02
C SER A 196 -0.24 14.08 -1.75
N PRO A 197 -0.02 13.22 -2.76
CA PRO A 197 1.29 13.07 -3.37
C PRO A 197 1.68 14.33 -4.13
N GLY A 198 0.80 14.90 -4.96
CA GLY A 198 0.96 16.21 -5.61
C GLY A 198 2.40 16.57 -6.08
N PRO A 199 2.71 17.86 -6.25
CA PRO A 199 1.78 18.87 -6.74
C PRO A 199 1.32 18.54 -8.18
N GLU A 200 0.21 19.15 -8.61
CA GLU A 200 -0.31 18.98 -9.97
C GLU A 200 0.12 20.18 -10.86
N PRO A 201 0.85 19.98 -11.96
CA PRO A 201 1.27 21.06 -12.85
C PRO A 201 0.10 21.89 -13.39
N GLY A 202 0.13 23.21 -13.16
CA GLY A 202 -0.92 24.12 -13.63
C GLY A 202 -2.19 24.12 -12.78
N SER A 203 -2.23 23.33 -11.71
CA SER A 203 -3.34 23.28 -10.76
C SER A 203 -3.39 24.52 -9.88
N THR A 204 -4.60 25.08 -9.72
CA THR A 204 -4.86 26.16 -8.77
C THR A 204 -5.17 25.66 -7.36
N THR A 205 -5.51 24.38 -7.23
CA THR A 205 -5.86 23.71 -5.95
C THR A 205 -4.71 22.86 -5.41
N CYS A 206 -3.73 22.54 -6.25
CA CYS A 206 -2.56 21.76 -5.88
C CYS A 206 -1.23 22.32 -6.46
N PRO A 207 -0.86 23.58 -6.14
CA PRO A 207 0.35 24.20 -6.69
C PRO A 207 1.63 23.64 -6.05
N ALA A 208 2.73 23.69 -6.79
CA ALA A 208 4.06 23.38 -6.25
C ALA A 208 4.62 24.53 -5.38
N PRO A 209 5.38 24.23 -4.30
CA PRO A 209 5.57 22.91 -3.71
C PRO A 209 4.39 22.48 -2.83
N HIS A 210 4.08 21.18 -2.81
CA HIS A 210 3.10 20.60 -1.90
C HIS A 210 3.79 19.72 -0.85
N ASN A 211 4.45 20.37 0.11
CA ASN A 211 5.29 19.70 1.10
C ASN A 211 4.69 19.64 2.52
N LYS A 212 3.36 19.83 2.60
CA LYS A 212 2.61 19.98 3.84
C LYS A 212 1.72 18.77 4.08
N LEU A 213 1.51 18.47 5.35
CA LEU A 213 0.53 17.49 5.80
C LEU A 213 -0.73 18.22 6.27
N SER A 214 -1.85 18.08 5.56
CA SER A 214 -3.12 18.59 6.09
C SER A 214 -3.58 17.72 7.27
N VAL A 215 -3.85 18.33 8.42
CA VAL A 215 -4.42 17.64 9.58
C VAL A 215 -5.86 18.07 9.75
N VAL A 216 -6.78 17.12 9.53
CA VAL A 216 -8.21 17.31 9.78
C VAL A 216 -8.52 16.87 11.20
N LYS A 217 -9.22 17.70 11.95
CA LYS A 217 -9.75 17.35 13.27
C LYS A 217 -11.24 17.09 13.16
N VAL A 218 -11.68 15.96 13.70
CA VAL A 218 -13.08 15.53 13.72
C VAL A 218 -13.52 15.34 15.18
N PRO A 219 -14.39 16.22 15.71
CA PRO A 219 -15.01 16.00 17.02
C PRO A 219 -15.95 14.79 16.95
N VAL A 220 -15.77 13.80 17.81
CA VAL A 220 -16.55 12.54 17.75
C VAL A 220 -18.04 12.78 18.00
N LYS A 221 -18.39 13.76 18.85
CA LYS A 221 -19.79 14.12 19.18
C LYS A 221 -20.43 15.08 18.19
N ASP A 222 -19.63 15.75 17.36
CA ASP A 222 -20.10 16.71 16.34
C ASP A 222 -19.21 16.60 15.08
N PRO A 223 -19.31 15.47 14.35
CA PRO A 223 -18.51 15.23 13.15
C PRO A 223 -18.78 16.24 12.02
N ALA A 224 -19.91 16.97 12.07
CA ALA A 224 -20.21 18.03 11.11
C ALA A 224 -19.30 19.26 11.28
N ALA A 225 -18.68 19.44 12.46
CA ALA A 225 -17.73 20.52 12.73
C ALA A 225 -16.28 20.20 12.29
N ALA A 226 -16.07 19.08 11.59
CA ALA A 226 -14.76 18.68 11.08
C ALA A 226 -14.15 19.76 10.18
N LYS A 227 -12.83 19.97 10.31
CA LYS A 227 -12.08 20.96 9.52
C LYS A 227 -10.59 20.70 9.55
N VAL A 228 -9.88 21.21 8.55
CA VAL A 228 -8.42 21.32 8.62
C VAL A 228 -8.06 22.30 9.74
N VAL A 229 -7.17 21.89 10.65
CA VAL A 229 -6.76 22.69 11.82
C VAL A 229 -5.28 23.03 11.82
N SER A 230 -4.47 22.28 11.09
CA SER A 230 -3.05 22.56 10.89
C SER A 230 -2.56 21.98 9.57
N MET A 231 -1.44 22.54 9.09
CA MET A 231 -0.77 22.11 7.86
C MET A 231 0.76 22.18 8.03
N PRO A 232 1.37 21.38 8.94
CA PRO A 232 2.82 21.39 9.13
C PRO A 232 3.56 20.95 7.86
N GLU A 233 4.72 21.57 7.62
CA GLU A 233 5.65 21.14 6.56
C GLU A 233 6.44 19.92 7.04
N ILE A 234 6.37 18.80 6.31
CA ILE A 234 7.05 17.55 6.71
C ILE A 234 7.98 16.97 5.64
N SER A 235 7.71 17.15 4.34
CA SER A 235 8.63 16.67 3.29
C SER A 235 9.75 17.68 2.96
N GLY A 236 9.75 18.86 3.59
CA GLY A 236 10.83 19.86 3.50
C GLY A 236 10.79 20.69 2.20
N THR A 237 11.59 21.76 2.12
CA THR A 237 11.63 22.71 0.99
C THR A 237 12.93 22.68 0.20
N GLU A 238 13.92 21.93 0.68
CA GLU A 238 15.29 21.98 0.13
C GLU A 238 15.43 21.28 -1.22
N ASP A 239 14.50 20.38 -1.55
CA ASP A 239 14.52 19.60 -2.80
C ASP A 239 13.52 20.17 -3.81
N ARG A 240 13.91 21.27 -4.48
CA ARG A 240 13.09 21.90 -5.54
C ARG A 240 12.83 20.97 -6.74
N GLU A 241 13.55 19.86 -6.84
CA GLU A 241 13.42 18.87 -7.91
C GLU A 241 12.31 17.84 -7.65
N ARG A 242 11.85 17.68 -6.40
CA ARG A 242 10.76 16.76 -6.02
C ARG A 242 9.76 17.44 -5.08
N PRO A 243 8.90 18.33 -5.60
CA PRO A 243 8.04 19.19 -4.78
C PRO A 243 6.84 18.47 -4.11
N GLY A 244 6.83 17.13 -4.08
CA GLY A 244 5.69 16.29 -3.69
C GLY A 244 5.52 16.11 -2.18
N GLY A 245 4.29 15.77 -1.82
CA GLY A 245 3.87 15.38 -0.48
C GLY A 245 4.11 13.90 -0.22
N CYS A 246 3.42 13.40 0.81
CA CYS A 246 3.48 11.99 1.18
C CYS A 246 2.40 11.19 0.46
N HIS A 247 2.75 9.98 0.03
CA HIS A 247 1.83 9.04 -0.59
C HIS A 247 0.98 8.37 0.48
N ASP A 248 1.61 7.65 1.41
CA ASP A 248 0.97 7.12 2.62
C ASP A 248 1.72 7.50 3.90
N ILE A 249 0.95 7.49 4.98
CA ILE A 249 1.45 7.65 6.33
C ILE A 249 0.88 6.51 7.17
N THR A 250 1.72 5.92 8.02
CA THR A 250 1.30 4.95 9.03
C THR A 250 1.62 5.52 10.41
N ALA A 251 0.59 5.65 11.24
CA ALA A 251 0.71 6.10 12.61
C ALA A 251 0.78 4.92 13.56
N TYR A 252 1.59 5.06 14.61
CA TYR A 252 1.58 4.21 15.80
C TYR A 252 1.28 5.09 17.03
N PRO A 253 -0.01 5.39 17.28
CA PRO A 253 -0.41 6.39 18.27
C PRO A 253 0.08 6.11 19.69
N GLU A 254 0.15 4.84 20.10
CA GLU A 254 0.64 4.43 21.43
C GLU A 254 2.13 4.72 21.64
N LYS A 255 2.91 4.80 20.55
CA LYS A 255 4.34 5.11 20.59
C LYS A 255 4.62 6.59 20.31
N ASP A 256 3.58 7.38 20.02
CA ASP A 256 3.70 8.75 19.54
C ASP A 256 4.63 8.87 18.30
N LEU A 257 4.60 7.86 17.43
CA LEU A 257 5.38 7.81 16.18
C LEU A 257 4.48 7.69 14.96
N ALA A 258 4.94 8.20 13.82
CA ALA A 258 4.43 7.83 12.51
C ALA A 258 5.58 7.66 11.52
N ALA A 259 5.38 6.84 10.49
CA ALA A 259 6.28 6.70 9.36
C ALA A 259 5.54 7.19 8.11
N ALA A 260 6.14 8.12 7.37
CA ALA A 260 5.56 8.67 6.16
C ALA A 260 6.43 8.32 4.96
N ALA A 261 5.82 7.77 3.93
CA ALA A 261 6.45 7.49 2.65
C ALA A 261 6.10 8.64 1.71
N CYS A 262 7.08 9.48 1.39
CA CYS A 262 6.89 10.69 0.60
C CYS A 262 7.73 10.65 -0.65
N PHE A 263 7.34 11.36 -1.71
CA PHE A 263 7.98 11.22 -3.02
C PHE A 263 9.50 11.51 -2.96
N GLY A 264 10.28 10.44 -2.85
CA GLY A 264 11.74 10.46 -2.71
C GLY A 264 12.30 10.29 -1.30
N ASP A 265 11.48 10.26 -0.25
CA ASP A 265 11.93 10.22 1.15
C ASP A 265 11.05 9.32 2.04
N GLY A 266 11.69 8.53 2.89
CA GLY A 266 11.05 7.92 4.06
C GLY A 266 11.27 8.80 5.29
N LEU A 267 10.20 9.17 5.99
CA LEU A 267 10.26 10.03 7.17
C LEU A 267 9.82 9.27 8.42
N LEU A 268 10.57 9.45 9.50
CA LEU A 268 10.09 9.14 10.85
C LEU A 268 9.59 10.42 11.50
N LEU A 269 8.37 10.40 12.01
CA LEU A 269 7.68 11.55 12.60
C LEU A 269 7.40 11.32 14.09
N ASP A 270 7.57 12.37 14.89
CA ASP A 270 7.02 12.50 16.24
C ASP A 270 5.60 13.04 16.12
N ILE A 271 4.63 12.31 16.66
CA ILE A 271 3.22 12.70 16.65
C ILE A 271 2.68 12.90 18.07
N SER A 272 3.53 13.10 19.07
CA SER A 272 3.11 13.33 20.46
C SER A 272 2.16 14.52 20.62
N ASP A 273 2.30 15.52 19.75
CA ASP A 273 1.29 16.52 19.43
C ASP A 273 0.63 16.15 18.09
N ARG A 274 -0.64 15.70 18.16
CA ARG A 274 -1.42 15.26 17.00
C ARG A 274 -1.66 16.38 15.98
N LEU A 275 -1.55 17.65 16.39
CA LEU A 275 -1.75 18.80 15.51
C LEU A 275 -0.46 19.23 14.81
N ASN A 276 0.70 18.89 15.37
CA ASN A 276 1.97 19.36 14.86
C ASN A 276 3.00 18.22 14.75
N PRO A 277 2.77 17.20 13.89
CA PRO A 277 3.79 16.22 13.54
C PRO A 277 5.13 16.85 13.22
N ARG A 278 6.21 16.28 13.76
CA ARG A 278 7.58 16.76 13.56
C ARG A 278 8.47 15.67 12.97
N VAL A 279 9.21 16.02 11.94
CA VAL A 279 10.23 15.12 11.37
C VAL A 279 11.35 14.89 12.40
N LEU A 280 11.58 13.61 12.71
CA LEU A 280 12.68 13.13 13.56
C LEU A 280 13.88 12.72 12.72
N GLN A 281 13.61 12.02 11.62
CA GLN A 281 14.62 11.53 10.70
C GLN A 281 14.05 11.45 9.29
N ARG A 282 14.95 11.61 8.32
CA ARG A 282 14.73 11.34 6.91
C ARG A 282 15.72 10.27 6.44
N VAL A 283 15.22 9.30 5.67
CA VAL A 283 16.02 8.31 4.94
C VAL A 283 15.70 8.41 3.46
N ARG A 284 16.67 8.08 2.63
CA ARG A 284 16.56 8.17 1.17
C ARG A 284 17.38 7.06 0.53
N ASP A 285 16.86 6.49 -0.55
CA ASP A 285 17.55 5.57 -1.44
C ASP A 285 17.28 5.96 -2.89
N GLU A 286 18.16 6.77 -3.47
CA GLU A 286 18.02 7.25 -4.86
C GLU A 286 18.42 6.20 -5.89
N LYS A 287 19.01 5.09 -5.45
CA LYS A 287 19.50 4.04 -6.33
C LYS A 287 18.43 2.98 -6.60
N ASN A 288 17.70 2.61 -5.56
CA ASN A 288 16.82 1.43 -5.59
C ASN A 288 15.34 1.79 -5.48
N PHE A 289 14.99 2.94 -4.87
CA PHE A 289 13.60 3.36 -4.68
C PHE A 289 13.18 4.42 -5.72
N SER A 290 11.97 4.26 -6.25
CA SER A 290 11.36 5.22 -7.17
C SER A 290 10.24 5.99 -6.48
N ILE A 291 9.23 5.28 -5.97
CA ILE A 291 8.04 5.83 -5.34
C ILE A 291 7.95 5.26 -3.93
N TRP A 292 8.38 6.04 -2.94
CA TRP A 292 8.12 5.70 -1.55
C TRP A 292 6.62 5.75 -1.31
N HIS A 293 6.01 4.58 -1.18
CA HIS A 293 4.58 4.40 -1.26
C HIS A 293 3.95 4.23 0.12
N SER A 294 4.34 3.18 0.83
CA SER A 294 3.75 2.81 2.13
C SER A 294 4.82 2.63 3.21
N ALA A 295 4.37 2.61 4.47
CA ALA A 295 5.22 2.31 5.61
C ALA A 295 4.50 1.42 6.62
N THR A 296 5.23 0.56 7.33
CA THR A 296 4.66 -0.30 8.38
C THR A 296 5.70 -0.53 9.49
N PHE A 297 5.35 -0.23 10.73
CA PHE A 297 6.15 -0.61 11.88
C PHE A 297 5.98 -2.10 12.16
N ASN A 298 6.99 -2.74 12.73
CA ASN A 298 6.73 -3.98 13.47
C ASN A 298 6.01 -3.67 14.80
N ASN A 299 5.44 -4.69 15.45
CA ASN A 299 4.61 -4.48 16.65
C ASN A 299 5.36 -3.78 17.80
N ALA A 300 6.67 -4.03 17.93
CA ALA A 300 7.50 -3.41 18.97
C ALA A 300 7.91 -1.95 18.64
N ALA A 301 7.63 -1.47 17.42
CA ALA A 301 8.18 -0.21 16.87
C ALA A 301 9.72 -0.16 16.95
N THR A 302 10.36 -1.28 16.64
CA THR A 302 11.83 -1.43 16.54
C THR A 302 12.29 -1.67 15.11
N LYS A 303 11.36 -1.75 14.15
CA LYS A 303 11.61 -1.83 12.72
C LYS A 303 10.58 -1.01 11.96
N VAL A 304 10.95 -0.53 10.78
CA VAL A 304 10.04 0.10 9.81
C VAL A 304 10.29 -0.54 8.45
N VAL A 305 9.22 -0.98 7.81
CA VAL A 305 9.20 -1.41 6.41
C VAL A 305 8.70 -0.24 5.59
N PHE A 306 9.41 0.13 4.53
CA PHE A 306 8.94 1.10 3.52
C PHE A 306 8.77 0.39 2.18
N GLY A 307 7.63 0.56 1.51
CA GLY A 307 7.37 -0.01 0.20
C GLY A 307 7.77 0.94 -0.94
N ASP A 308 8.34 0.38 -2.01
CA ASP A 308 8.58 1.07 -3.29
C ASP A 308 7.53 0.66 -4.31
N GLU A 309 6.67 1.58 -4.72
CA GLU A 309 5.68 1.36 -5.78
C GLU A 309 6.28 1.74 -7.15
N LEU A 310 7.41 1.12 -7.49
CA LEU A 310 8.03 1.27 -8.80
C LEU A 310 7.01 1.07 -9.94
N GLY A 311 7.04 1.97 -10.92
CA GLY A 311 6.13 1.92 -12.05
C GLY A 311 4.70 2.34 -11.73
N GLY A 312 4.44 2.89 -10.53
CA GLY A 312 3.19 3.55 -10.12
C GLY A 312 1.96 2.64 -10.18
N GLY A 313 2.12 1.38 -9.80
CA GLY A 313 1.04 0.39 -9.77
C GLY A 313 0.53 -0.07 -11.14
N VAL A 314 1.06 0.46 -12.25
CA VAL A 314 0.62 0.14 -13.62
C VAL A 314 1.61 -0.69 -14.42
N SER A 315 2.88 -0.69 -14.04
CA SER A 315 3.93 -1.39 -14.78
C SER A 315 4.15 -2.80 -14.22
N ALA A 316 4.56 -3.73 -15.09
CA ALA A 316 5.14 -4.98 -14.64
C ALA A 316 6.53 -4.71 -14.05
N THR A 317 6.74 -5.01 -12.77
CA THR A 317 8.04 -4.87 -12.12
C THR A 317 8.50 -6.14 -11.41
N CYS A 318 7.65 -7.17 -11.35
CA CYS A 318 7.97 -8.47 -10.78
C CYS A 318 8.44 -9.44 -11.89
N ASP A 319 9.44 -9.05 -12.68
CA ASP A 319 10.00 -9.84 -13.77
C ASP A 319 11.49 -10.13 -13.54
N GLY A 320 12.07 -11.01 -14.38
CA GLY A 320 13.48 -11.39 -14.29
C GLY A 320 14.48 -10.32 -14.75
N ASP A 321 14.02 -9.23 -15.38
CA ASP A 321 14.86 -8.13 -15.85
C ASP A 321 14.95 -6.98 -14.82
N THR A 322 13.99 -6.90 -13.90
CA THR A 322 13.93 -5.91 -12.83
C THR A 322 14.69 -6.41 -11.59
N PRO A 323 15.65 -5.64 -11.05
CA PRO A 323 16.42 -6.06 -9.88
C PRO A 323 15.53 -6.41 -8.66
N GLU A 324 16.01 -7.35 -7.83
CA GLU A 324 15.29 -7.83 -6.64
C GLU A 324 15.03 -6.76 -5.57
N ASN A 325 15.78 -5.66 -5.60
CA ASN A 325 15.69 -4.55 -4.67
C ASN A 325 14.96 -3.32 -5.25
N HIS A 326 14.30 -3.47 -6.40
CA HIS A 326 13.50 -2.44 -7.07
C HIS A 326 12.02 -2.85 -7.05
N GLY A 327 11.10 -1.93 -6.75
CA GLY A 327 9.69 -2.27 -6.55
C GLY A 327 9.49 -3.20 -5.35
N ALA A 328 10.34 -3.04 -4.34
CA ALA A 328 10.53 -3.94 -3.21
C ALA A 328 10.27 -3.21 -1.89
N ASP A 329 10.08 -3.96 -0.81
CA ASP A 329 10.06 -3.42 0.54
C ASP A 329 11.49 -3.27 1.09
N ALA A 330 11.81 -2.12 1.67
CA ALA A 330 13.04 -1.88 2.40
C ALA A 330 12.79 -2.03 3.91
N VAL A 331 13.54 -2.92 4.56
CA VAL A 331 13.41 -3.18 6.01
C VAL A 331 14.51 -2.42 6.76
N TYR A 332 14.09 -1.52 7.65
CA TYR A 332 14.96 -0.75 8.53
C TYR A 332 14.83 -1.21 9.97
N ASP A 333 15.96 -1.33 10.68
CA ASP A 333 15.95 -1.34 12.15
C ASP A 333 15.75 0.09 12.67
N LEU A 334 14.94 0.23 13.71
CA LEU A 334 14.71 1.49 14.44
C LEU A 334 15.33 1.38 15.84
N ALA A 335 16.46 2.06 16.05
CA ALA A 335 17.17 2.09 17.31
C ALA A 335 16.45 2.94 18.37
N LYS A 336 16.85 2.79 19.65
CA LYS A 336 16.26 3.55 20.78
C LYS A 336 16.44 5.07 20.67
N ASP A 337 17.51 5.50 20.02
CA ASP A 337 17.78 6.91 19.72
C ASP A 337 17.04 7.41 18.47
N ARG A 338 16.11 6.59 17.95
CA ARG A 338 15.28 6.83 16.77
C ARG A 338 16.04 6.79 15.45
N THR A 339 17.25 6.23 15.41
CA THR A 339 18.01 6.04 14.18
C THR A 339 17.48 4.85 13.37
N LEU A 340 17.06 5.10 12.13
CA LEU A 340 16.76 4.11 11.10
C LEU A 340 18.04 3.63 10.42
N THR A 341 18.21 2.31 10.34
CA THR A 341 19.33 1.66 9.63
C THR A 341 18.79 0.62 8.66
N LEU A 342 19.03 0.80 7.36
CA LEU A 342 18.64 -0.17 6.33
C LEU A 342 19.32 -1.52 6.58
N ARG A 343 18.54 -2.61 6.54
CA ARG A 343 19.03 -3.97 6.80
C ARG A 343 18.93 -4.89 5.60
N GLY A 344 17.85 -4.79 4.83
CA GLY A 344 17.60 -5.67 3.70
C GLY A 344 16.39 -5.24 2.89
N TYR A 345 16.16 -5.99 1.81
CA TYR A 345 15.02 -5.80 0.91
C TYR A 345 14.19 -7.08 0.88
N PHE A 346 12.89 -6.93 0.67
CA PHE A 346 11.98 -8.02 0.36
C PHE A 346 11.24 -7.72 -0.93
N LYS A 347 11.28 -8.68 -1.86
CA LYS A 347 10.45 -8.72 -3.05
C LYS A 347 9.91 -10.13 -3.19
N ILE A 348 8.69 -10.26 -3.70
CA ILE A 348 8.13 -11.58 -3.93
C ILE A 348 9.03 -12.38 -4.89
N PRO A 349 9.24 -13.69 -4.66
CA PRO A 349 10.11 -14.51 -5.49
C PRO A 349 9.43 -14.98 -6.80
N ARG A 350 8.14 -14.64 -6.99
CA ARG A 350 7.35 -15.06 -8.15
C ARG A 350 7.53 -14.06 -9.27
N GLU A 351 7.98 -14.55 -10.43
CA GLU A 351 8.01 -13.79 -11.66
C GLU A 351 6.61 -13.75 -12.29
N GLN A 352 6.23 -12.59 -12.81
CA GLN A 352 4.98 -12.30 -13.50
C GLN A 352 5.26 -12.00 -14.98
N GLN A 353 4.23 -12.04 -15.82
CA GLN A 353 4.36 -11.71 -17.24
C GLN A 353 4.56 -10.19 -17.45
N PRO A 354 5.13 -9.77 -18.60
CA PRO A 354 5.43 -8.37 -18.88
C PRO A 354 4.20 -7.44 -18.96
N ASP A 355 2.99 -7.98 -19.05
CA ASP A 355 1.72 -7.27 -19.08
C ASP A 355 0.94 -7.32 -17.75
N GLU A 356 1.53 -7.90 -16.70
CA GLU A 356 0.93 -7.99 -15.36
C GLU A 356 1.48 -6.88 -14.45
N ASN A 357 0.66 -5.91 -14.07
CA ASN A 357 1.07 -4.89 -13.11
C ASN A 357 1.36 -5.54 -11.75
N CYS A 358 2.57 -5.37 -11.25
CA CYS A 358 3.01 -6.02 -10.02
C CYS A 358 4.08 -5.18 -9.34
N VAL A 359 3.84 -4.85 -8.08
CA VAL A 359 4.76 -4.11 -7.20
C VAL A 359 4.28 -4.17 -5.75
N ALA A 360 5.16 -3.94 -4.77
CA ALA A 360 4.81 -3.86 -3.35
C ALA A 360 3.72 -2.81 -3.10
N HIS A 361 2.68 -3.19 -2.36
CA HIS A 361 1.61 -2.27 -1.96
C HIS A 361 1.17 -2.55 -0.52
N ASN A 362 -0.03 -2.13 -0.12
CA ASN A 362 -0.44 -2.08 1.28
C ASN A 362 -0.60 -3.46 1.96
N GLY A 363 -0.22 -3.50 3.25
CA GLY A 363 -0.29 -4.71 4.06
C GLY A 363 -0.40 -4.42 5.56
N SER A 364 -0.48 -5.49 6.35
CA SER A 364 -0.60 -5.41 7.81
C SER A 364 0.13 -6.55 8.50
N LEU A 365 0.48 -6.35 9.78
CA LEU A 365 1.09 -7.40 10.58
C LEU A 365 0.12 -8.54 10.89
N LEU A 366 0.62 -9.77 10.89
CA LEU A 366 0.00 -10.88 11.58
C LEU A 366 0.38 -10.80 13.06
N PRO A 367 -0.57 -10.88 14.00
CA PRO A 367 -0.30 -10.70 15.42
C PRO A 367 0.33 -11.94 16.08
N VAL A 368 1.55 -12.28 15.69
CA VAL A 368 2.29 -13.45 16.18
C VAL A 368 3.29 -13.02 17.25
N PRO A 369 3.15 -13.47 18.52
CA PRO A 369 4.06 -13.08 19.59
C PRO A 369 5.54 -13.39 19.28
N GLY A 370 6.39 -12.37 19.37
CA GLY A 370 7.84 -12.49 19.18
C GLY A 370 8.28 -12.69 17.72
N LYS A 371 7.38 -12.51 16.75
CA LYS A 371 7.66 -12.58 15.33
C LYS A 371 7.22 -11.29 14.64
N ASP A 372 7.92 -10.95 13.58
CA ASP A 372 7.53 -9.86 12.69
C ASP A 372 7.13 -10.50 11.35
N ILE A 373 5.83 -10.70 11.17
CA ILE A 373 5.23 -11.32 9.99
C ILE A 373 4.17 -10.38 9.45
N MET A 374 4.15 -10.19 8.13
CA MET A 374 3.23 -9.31 7.43
C MET A 374 2.50 -10.08 6.35
N VAL A 375 1.24 -9.72 6.12
CA VAL A 375 0.53 -10.00 4.88
C VAL A 375 0.45 -8.70 4.08
N GLN A 376 0.67 -8.79 2.78
CA GLN A 376 0.81 -7.62 1.92
C GLN A 376 0.32 -7.90 0.51
N SER A 377 -0.28 -6.90 -0.12
CA SER A 377 -0.68 -6.95 -1.52
C SER A 377 0.46 -6.59 -2.48
N TRP A 378 0.41 -7.17 -3.67
CA TRP A 378 1.41 -7.04 -4.73
C TRP A 378 0.76 -6.84 -6.11
N TYR A 379 -0.41 -6.19 -6.17
CA TYR A 379 -1.22 -6.08 -7.39
C TYR A 379 -1.49 -7.46 -8.02
N GLN A 380 -1.22 -7.68 -9.31
CA GLN A 380 -1.41 -8.98 -9.95
C GLN A 380 -0.48 -10.06 -9.40
N GLY A 381 0.64 -9.69 -8.76
CA GLY A 381 1.45 -10.62 -7.95
C GLY A 381 0.75 -11.16 -6.71
N GLY A 382 -0.47 -10.70 -6.44
CA GLY A 382 -1.39 -11.26 -5.46
C GLY A 382 -1.13 -10.78 -4.04
N VAL A 383 -1.16 -11.72 -3.11
CA VAL A 383 -0.97 -11.55 -1.68
C VAL A 383 0.23 -12.37 -1.25
N SER A 384 1.21 -11.71 -0.62
CA SER A 384 2.37 -12.35 0.00
C SER A 384 2.21 -12.35 1.52
N ILE A 385 2.59 -13.45 2.15
CA ILE A 385 2.73 -13.58 3.60
C ILE A 385 4.20 -13.84 3.86
N TRP A 386 4.87 -12.95 4.58
CA TRP A 386 6.32 -12.95 4.68
C TRP A 386 6.80 -12.62 6.09
N ASP A 387 7.94 -13.20 6.45
CA ASP A 387 8.60 -13.11 7.76
C ASP A 387 9.83 -12.23 7.65
N PHE A 388 9.86 -11.15 8.41
CA PHE A 388 10.97 -10.19 8.51
C PHE A 388 11.47 -10.05 9.94
N THR A 389 11.26 -11.09 10.76
CA THR A 389 11.80 -11.17 12.11
C THR A 389 13.32 -10.91 12.10
N ASP A 390 14.02 -11.52 11.13
CA ASP A 390 15.37 -11.12 10.73
C ASP A 390 15.30 -10.07 9.61
N ALA A 391 15.59 -8.81 9.97
CA ALA A 391 15.52 -7.69 9.03
C ALA A 391 16.52 -7.79 7.86
N ALA A 392 17.60 -8.58 8.01
CA ALA A 392 18.60 -8.76 6.97
C ALA A 392 18.28 -9.91 6.00
N GLY A 393 17.29 -10.74 6.32
CA GLY A 393 16.89 -11.89 5.52
C GLY A 393 15.38 -12.12 5.54
N PRO A 394 14.57 -11.11 5.14
CA PRO A 394 13.14 -11.31 5.01
C PRO A 394 12.84 -12.38 3.96
N ARG A 395 11.77 -13.15 4.17
CA ARG A 395 11.41 -14.27 3.27
C ARG A 395 9.92 -14.49 3.21
N GLU A 396 9.45 -14.92 2.05
CA GLU A 396 8.06 -15.36 1.89
C GLU A 396 7.83 -16.70 2.60
N ILE A 397 6.65 -16.86 3.20
CA ILE A 397 6.21 -18.07 3.91
C ILE A 397 4.85 -18.59 3.42
N GLY A 398 4.13 -17.80 2.64
CA GLY A 398 2.91 -18.21 1.97
C GLY A 398 2.49 -17.15 0.95
N PHE A 399 1.72 -17.56 -0.05
CA PHE A 399 1.16 -16.62 -1.03
C PHE A 399 -0.19 -17.11 -1.56
N PHE A 400 -0.94 -16.16 -2.12
CA PHE A 400 -2.13 -16.36 -2.92
C PHE A 400 -2.09 -15.40 -4.10
N GLU A 401 -2.37 -15.87 -5.29
CA GLU A 401 -2.30 -15.08 -6.52
C GLU A 401 -3.44 -15.50 -7.43
N ARG A 402 -4.10 -14.51 -8.01
CA ARG A 402 -5.02 -14.72 -9.13
C ARG A 402 -4.19 -14.56 -10.39
N GLY A 403 -4.33 -15.50 -11.31
CA GLY A 403 -3.64 -15.42 -12.59
C GLY A 403 -4.00 -14.15 -13.37
N PRO A 404 -3.26 -13.90 -14.46
CA PRO A 404 -3.27 -12.62 -15.17
C PRO A 404 -4.67 -12.15 -15.58
N VAL A 405 -4.86 -10.83 -15.53
CA VAL A 405 -5.98 -10.14 -16.14
C VAL A 405 -5.48 -9.12 -17.17
N ASP A 406 -6.30 -8.86 -18.19
CA ASP A 406 -6.00 -7.81 -19.15
C ASP A 406 -6.07 -6.43 -18.46
N GLY A 407 -4.94 -5.71 -18.42
CA GLY A 407 -4.86 -4.36 -17.84
C GLY A 407 -4.53 -4.36 -16.35
N ILE A 408 -5.04 -3.37 -15.61
CA ILE A 408 -4.75 -3.19 -14.19
C ILE A 408 -5.63 -4.12 -13.36
N GLY A 409 -5.03 -4.88 -12.44
CA GLY A 409 -5.76 -5.79 -11.58
C GLY A 409 -4.98 -6.29 -10.36
N GLY A 410 -5.55 -7.29 -9.70
CA GLY A 410 -4.96 -7.96 -8.54
C GLY A 410 -5.27 -7.28 -7.21
N SER A 411 -4.54 -7.67 -6.17
CA SER A 411 -4.79 -7.20 -4.80
C SER A 411 -4.32 -5.75 -4.63
N TRP A 412 -5.23 -4.84 -4.29
CA TRP A 412 -4.91 -3.47 -3.87
C TRP A 412 -4.44 -3.46 -2.42
N SER A 413 -5.12 -4.13 -1.51
CA SER A 413 -4.71 -4.19 -0.09
C SER A 413 -5.06 -5.53 0.51
N ALA A 414 -4.19 -6.07 1.37
CA ALA A 414 -4.40 -7.36 2.03
C ALA A 414 -4.07 -7.29 3.52
N TYR A 415 -5.07 -7.54 4.37
CA TYR A 415 -4.94 -7.41 5.82
C TYR A 415 -5.36 -8.64 6.61
N TYR A 416 -4.66 -8.91 7.70
CA TYR A 416 -5.03 -9.95 8.64
C TYR A 416 -6.06 -9.43 9.64
N TYR A 417 -7.18 -10.11 9.78
CA TYR A 417 -8.21 -9.81 10.76
C TYR A 417 -8.82 -11.08 11.35
N ASN A 418 -8.66 -11.28 12.66
CA ASN A 418 -9.34 -12.30 13.47
C ASN A 418 -9.32 -13.73 12.89
N GLY A 419 -8.16 -14.18 12.42
CA GLY A 419 -7.97 -15.56 11.93
C GLY A 419 -7.93 -15.70 10.41
N TYR A 420 -8.27 -14.65 9.67
CA TYR A 420 -8.36 -14.65 8.22
C TYR A 420 -7.58 -13.48 7.64
N ILE A 421 -7.28 -13.57 6.35
CA ILE A 421 -6.71 -12.49 5.55
C ILE A 421 -7.79 -12.05 4.58
N TYR A 422 -8.04 -10.74 4.49
CA TYR A 422 -8.98 -10.18 3.53
C TYR A 422 -8.21 -9.35 2.53
N SER A 423 -8.45 -9.60 1.25
CA SER A 423 -7.81 -8.89 0.15
C SER A 423 -8.87 -8.16 -0.66
N SER A 424 -8.75 -6.84 -0.76
CA SER A 424 -9.51 -6.04 -1.72
C SER A 424 -8.81 -6.11 -3.07
N ASP A 425 -9.40 -6.82 -4.02
CA ASP A 425 -8.92 -6.90 -5.39
C ASP A 425 -9.55 -5.78 -6.24
N ILE A 426 -8.71 -5.15 -7.06
CA ILE A 426 -9.05 -4.05 -7.96
C ILE A 426 -10.27 -4.38 -8.83
N THR A 427 -10.35 -5.61 -9.33
CA THR A 427 -11.38 -6.01 -10.31
C THR A 427 -12.21 -7.22 -9.89
N LYS A 428 -11.78 -7.97 -8.87
CA LYS A 428 -12.39 -9.24 -8.44
C LYS A 428 -13.09 -9.16 -7.08
N GLY A 429 -13.12 -8.00 -6.44
CA GLY A 429 -13.89 -7.78 -5.22
C GLY A 429 -13.15 -8.25 -3.97
N LEU A 430 -13.87 -8.77 -2.98
CA LEU A 430 -13.30 -9.13 -1.69
C LEU A 430 -12.96 -10.62 -1.64
N ASP A 431 -11.67 -10.92 -1.53
CA ASP A 431 -11.17 -12.25 -1.23
C ASP A 431 -11.00 -12.47 0.26
N VAL A 432 -11.36 -13.67 0.73
CA VAL A 432 -11.08 -14.16 2.07
C VAL A 432 -10.15 -15.35 1.96
N LEU A 433 -9.01 -15.23 2.60
CA LEU A 433 -7.95 -16.23 2.64
C LEU A 433 -7.73 -16.69 4.07
N ARG A 434 -7.14 -17.88 4.22
CA ARG A 434 -6.68 -18.39 5.51
C ARG A 434 -5.29 -18.98 5.35
N ILE A 435 -4.41 -18.68 6.30
CA ILE A 435 -3.12 -19.37 6.44
C ILE A 435 -3.21 -20.37 7.60
N ASP A 436 -2.79 -21.60 7.32
CA ASP A 436 -2.72 -22.71 8.26
C ASP A 436 -1.25 -23.15 8.35
N ASP A 437 -0.50 -22.48 9.22
CA ASP A 437 0.93 -22.70 9.41
C ASP A 437 1.28 -22.56 10.90
N PRO A 438 2.00 -23.51 11.52
CA PRO A 438 2.38 -23.43 12.94
C PRO A 438 3.13 -22.14 13.32
N LEU A 439 3.82 -21.50 12.38
CA LEU A 439 4.48 -20.21 12.59
C LEU A 439 3.47 -19.07 12.77
N THR A 440 2.32 -19.14 12.10
CA THR A 440 1.31 -18.06 12.06
C THR A 440 0.07 -18.35 12.90
N ASP A 441 -0.20 -19.63 13.22
CA ASP A 441 -1.34 -20.07 14.02
C ASP A 441 -1.53 -19.33 15.36
N PRO A 442 -0.48 -18.89 16.09
CA PRO A 442 -0.66 -18.08 17.29
C PRO A 442 -1.44 -16.78 17.07
N ALA A 443 -1.41 -16.20 15.87
CA ALA A 443 -2.18 -15.00 15.54
C ALA A 443 -3.69 -15.17 15.73
N LYS A 444 -4.21 -16.41 15.59
CA LYS A 444 -5.63 -16.75 15.76
C LYS A 444 -6.12 -16.51 17.20
N GLN A 445 -5.20 -16.35 18.16
CA GLN A 445 -5.52 -16.07 19.56
C GLN A 445 -5.75 -14.59 19.85
N VAL A 446 -5.36 -13.70 18.92
CA VAL A 446 -5.56 -12.26 19.05
C VAL A 446 -6.86 -11.89 18.33
N THR A 447 -7.75 -11.21 19.05
CA THR A 447 -9.00 -10.67 18.49
C THR A 447 -8.98 -9.16 18.57
N LEU A 448 -9.06 -8.52 17.41
CA LEU A 448 -9.16 -7.08 17.25
C LEU A 448 -10.62 -6.68 17.14
N LYS A 449 -11.01 -5.59 17.82
CA LYS A 449 -12.35 -5.00 17.71
C LYS A 449 -12.48 -4.03 16.54
N GLU A 450 -11.37 -3.43 16.15
CA GLU A 450 -11.26 -2.45 15.08
C GLU A 450 -9.86 -2.57 14.50
N LEU A 451 -9.72 -2.44 13.18
CA LEU A 451 -8.43 -2.41 12.50
C LEU A 451 -8.50 -1.41 11.34
N ASN A 452 -7.69 -0.37 11.44
CA ASN A 452 -7.27 0.47 10.32
C ASN A 452 -5.77 0.21 10.16
N ALA A 453 -5.32 -0.40 9.05
CA ALA A 453 -3.96 -0.94 8.96
C ALA A 453 -2.87 0.14 9.15
N GLN A 454 -3.12 1.34 8.64
CA GLN A 454 -2.25 2.51 8.77
C GLN A 454 -2.32 3.15 10.18
N THR A 455 -3.23 2.70 11.05
CA THR A 455 -3.31 3.10 12.46
C THR A 455 -2.94 1.92 13.35
N GLN A 456 -1.64 1.68 13.50
CA GLN A 456 -1.15 0.50 14.21
C GLN A 456 -1.38 0.60 15.72
N MET A 457 -1.82 -0.51 16.29
CA MET A 457 -2.00 -0.71 17.73
C MET A 457 -1.14 -1.88 18.18
N SER A 458 -0.78 -1.91 19.47
CA SER A 458 -0.12 -3.08 20.01
C SER A 458 -1.11 -4.24 20.20
N TYR A 459 -0.60 -5.45 20.07
CA TYR A 459 -1.32 -6.70 20.34
C TYR A 459 -0.57 -7.60 21.30
#